data_AF-A0A5A8E9K3-F1
#
_entry.id   AF-A0A5A8E9K3-F1
#
_cell.length_a   1.000
_cell.length_b   1.000
_cell.length_c   1.000
_cell.angle_alpha   90.00
_cell.angle_beta   90.00
_cell.angle_gamma   90.00
#
_symmetry.space_group_name_H-M   'P 1'
#
loop_
_entity.id
_entity.type
_entity.pdbx_description
1 polymer ?
#
loop_
_entity_poly.entity_id
_entity_poly.type
_entity_poly.pdbx_seq_one_letter_code
_entity_poly.pdbx_strand_id
1 'polypeptide(L)'
;MLDTARHFLPLDTIQRTVRAAAASGMNALHLHLTDAQSFPLEVPSLPLLAEKGAYAASARYSPKDLADLTSYAGDFGVTIIPEVDMPGHAYSFGLGYPNSTANCPGYAHNINNIPLNPAVQFTADLVQDVLGALAAAFPGELVHIGGDEVVLGCWSEDASVQRFMKENGWTSTTQVLQFFVTQADAIVEALPAGDGRDAVARALGAGRRRPVHWQDLFDNGVKVSPNSVYQVWRSLDDVAPITAAGFDVVASAEDSGWYLNCGFNTGCAYSSWEQVYQTNIEAAVAPGAKGKLLGGEAVLFGEFANAPAVDAQLWPRAAAIAERLWVPTAVNNTDVALPRLTAHACRLQAMGVGSAPTGPGWCDEAAFVPFA
;
A
#
# COMPACT_ATOMS: atom_id res chain seq x y z
N MET A 1 -1.32 -0.04 -5.55
CA MET A 1 -1.48 -0.95 -4.40
C MET A 1 -2.42 -2.11 -4.72
N LEU A 2 -2.07 -3.34 -4.31
CA LEU A 2 -2.98 -4.48 -4.18
C LEU A 2 -3.12 -4.90 -2.72
N ASP A 3 -4.34 -5.21 -2.32
CA ASP A 3 -4.65 -5.77 -1.01
C ASP A 3 -4.77 -7.29 -1.06
N THR A 4 -3.97 -7.95 -0.23
CA THR A 4 -3.95 -9.42 -0.11
C THR A 4 -4.45 -9.93 1.24
N ALA A 5 -4.87 -9.02 2.11
CA ALA A 5 -5.28 -9.33 3.47
C ALA A 5 -6.81 -9.45 3.58
N ARG A 6 -7.55 -8.54 2.93
CA ARG A 6 -9.03 -8.60 2.92
C ARG A 6 -9.50 -9.82 2.12
N HIS A 7 -8.81 -10.14 1.03
CA HIS A 7 -8.88 -11.44 0.35
C HIS A 7 -7.49 -11.90 -0.05
N PHE A 8 -7.18 -13.18 0.19
CA PHE A 8 -5.91 -13.75 -0.26
C PHE A 8 -5.83 -13.76 -1.80
N LEU A 9 -4.69 -13.32 -2.34
CA LEU A 9 -4.40 -13.37 -3.77
C LEU A 9 -3.31 -14.42 -4.05
N PRO A 10 -3.60 -15.50 -4.79
CA PRO A 10 -2.58 -16.46 -5.20
C PRO A 10 -1.43 -15.79 -5.96
N LEU A 11 -0.21 -16.35 -5.86
CA LEU A 11 1.00 -15.76 -6.48
C LEU A 11 0.85 -15.55 -7.99
N ASP A 12 0.19 -16.45 -8.70
CA ASP A 12 -0.04 -16.32 -10.15
C ASP A 12 -0.91 -15.10 -10.49
N THR A 13 -1.84 -14.74 -9.60
CA THR A 13 -2.62 -13.51 -9.71
C THR A 13 -1.75 -12.28 -9.53
N ILE A 14 -0.87 -12.27 -8.53
CA ILE A 14 0.06 -11.14 -8.29
C ILE A 14 1.05 -11.01 -9.45
N GLN A 15 1.63 -12.13 -9.91
CA GLN A 15 2.54 -12.20 -11.07
C GLN A 15 1.87 -11.76 -12.36
N ARG A 16 0.58 -12.03 -12.54
CA ARG A 16 -0.21 -11.54 -13.67
C ARG A 16 -0.35 -10.02 -13.60
N THR A 17 -0.62 -9.45 -12.42
CA THR A 17 -0.65 -8.00 -12.22
C THR A 17 0.72 -7.37 -12.49
N VAL A 18 1.83 -7.99 -12.08
CA VAL A 18 3.19 -7.53 -12.40
C VAL A 18 3.39 -7.39 -13.91
N ARG A 19 3.01 -8.41 -14.70
CA ARG A 19 3.12 -8.35 -16.17
C ARG A 19 2.25 -7.25 -16.78
N ALA A 20 1.03 -7.08 -16.27
CA ALA A 20 0.11 -6.05 -16.72
C ALA A 20 0.62 -4.63 -16.39
N ALA A 21 1.17 -4.45 -15.18
CA ALA A 21 1.80 -3.22 -14.72
C ALA A 21 2.98 -2.84 -15.63
N ALA A 22 3.90 -3.78 -15.88
CA ALA A 22 5.04 -3.57 -16.77
C ALA A 22 4.60 -3.22 -18.20
N ALA A 23 3.62 -3.95 -18.75
CA ALA A 23 3.07 -3.68 -20.08
C ALA A 23 2.34 -2.33 -20.19
N SER A 24 1.94 -1.77 -19.05
CA SER A 24 1.31 -0.44 -18.95
C SER A 24 2.30 0.68 -18.63
N GLY A 25 3.59 0.36 -18.46
CA GLY A 25 4.64 1.34 -18.12
C GLY A 25 4.75 1.67 -16.63
N MET A 26 4.13 0.89 -15.74
CA MET A 26 4.27 1.03 -14.29
C MET A 26 5.56 0.35 -13.81
N ASN A 27 6.17 0.88 -12.76
CA ASN A 27 7.46 0.43 -12.23
C ASN A 27 7.42 -0.02 -10.76
N ALA A 28 6.26 0.05 -10.11
CA ALA A 28 6.07 -0.29 -8.71
C ALA A 28 4.77 -1.07 -8.50
N LEU A 29 4.85 -2.07 -7.63
CA LEU A 29 3.73 -2.80 -7.09
C LEU A 29 3.76 -2.68 -5.58
N HIS A 30 2.94 -1.79 -5.04
CA HIS A 30 2.66 -1.71 -3.63
C HIS A 30 1.77 -2.90 -3.22
N LEU A 31 2.26 -3.76 -2.33
CA LEU A 31 1.53 -4.90 -1.77
C LEU A 31 1.14 -4.65 -0.32
N HIS A 32 -0.15 -4.47 -0.07
CA HIS A 32 -0.76 -4.44 1.25
C HIS A 32 -0.94 -5.88 1.72
N LEU A 33 -0.01 -6.35 2.54
CA LEU A 33 0.19 -7.77 2.85
C LEU A 33 -0.69 -8.27 3.98
N THR A 34 -1.01 -7.41 4.95
CA THR A 34 -1.71 -7.78 6.19
C THR A 34 -2.71 -6.70 6.55
N ASP A 35 -3.80 -7.10 7.21
CA ASP A 35 -4.80 -6.20 7.77
C ASP A 35 -5.53 -6.90 8.92
N ALA A 36 -6.56 -6.27 9.48
CA ALA A 36 -7.33 -6.81 10.60
C ALA A 36 -7.95 -8.18 10.26
N GLN A 37 -8.34 -8.41 9.01
CA GLN A 37 -9.02 -9.62 8.56
C GLN A 37 -8.07 -10.82 8.42
N SER A 38 -6.82 -10.60 7.98
CA SER A 38 -5.86 -11.70 7.87
C SER A 38 -4.39 -11.29 7.90
N PHE A 39 -3.57 -12.26 8.34
CA PHE A 39 -2.11 -12.20 8.34
C PHE A 39 -1.56 -13.39 7.51
N PRO A 40 -1.42 -13.25 6.18
CA PRO A 40 -0.96 -14.35 5.32
C PRO A 40 0.57 -14.53 5.28
N LEU A 41 1.35 -13.56 5.77
CA LEU A 41 2.82 -13.58 5.71
C LEU A 41 3.41 -14.59 6.70
N GLU A 42 4.22 -15.54 6.24
CA GLU A 42 4.97 -16.42 7.14
C GLU A 42 6.24 -15.74 7.65
N VAL A 43 6.26 -15.46 8.96
CA VAL A 43 7.44 -14.94 9.67
C VAL A 43 8.04 -16.08 10.51
N PRO A 44 9.20 -16.64 10.13
CA PRO A 44 9.73 -17.85 10.79
C PRO A 44 9.95 -17.74 12.30
N SER A 45 10.31 -16.56 12.81
CA SER A 45 10.45 -16.32 14.25
C SER A 45 9.11 -16.19 14.98
N LEU A 46 8.03 -15.95 14.24
CA LEU A 46 6.68 -15.69 14.75
C LEU A 46 5.64 -16.56 14.02
N PRO A 47 5.77 -17.91 14.03
CA PRO A 47 4.97 -18.79 13.18
C PRO A 47 3.46 -18.68 13.44
N LEU A 48 3.06 -18.30 14.66
CA LEU A 48 1.64 -18.20 15.02
C LEU A 48 0.92 -17.07 14.28
N LEU A 49 1.63 -16.07 13.75
CA LEU A 49 1.03 -14.99 12.96
C LEU A 49 0.28 -15.56 11.75
N ALA A 50 0.95 -16.31 10.88
CA ALA A 50 0.30 -16.95 9.73
C ALA A 50 -0.50 -18.20 10.12
N GLU A 51 -0.08 -18.95 11.13
CA GLU A 51 -0.79 -20.17 11.53
C GLU A 51 -2.21 -19.89 12.03
N LYS A 52 -2.43 -18.73 12.65
CA LYS A 52 -3.71 -18.32 13.25
C LYS A 52 -4.37 -17.14 12.54
N GLY A 53 -3.58 -16.27 11.92
CA GLY A 53 -4.08 -15.06 11.26
C GLY A 53 -4.38 -15.25 9.77
N ALA A 54 -3.85 -16.26 9.10
CA ALA A 54 -4.20 -16.51 7.70
C ALA A 54 -5.58 -17.19 7.57
N TYR A 55 -6.26 -16.97 6.44
CA TYR A 55 -7.56 -17.60 6.16
C TYR A 55 -7.48 -19.14 6.10
N ALA A 56 -6.37 -19.68 5.62
CA ALA A 56 -6.12 -21.11 5.51
C ALA A 56 -4.61 -21.38 5.43
N ALA A 57 -4.20 -22.64 5.67
CA ALA A 57 -2.80 -23.04 5.46
C ALA A 57 -2.32 -22.86 4.01
N SER A 58 -3.22 -22.98 3.04
CA SER A 58 -2.95 -22.73 1.62
C SER A 58 -3.03 -21.26 1.21
N ALA A 59 -3.41 -20.38 2.13
CA ALA A 59 -3.57 -18.94 1.92
C ALA A 59 -2.47 -18.19 2.68
N ARG A 60 -1.22 -18.60 2.48
CA ARG A 60 -0.03 -18.06 3.12
C ARG A 60 1.05 -17.78 2.09
N TYR A 61 1.89 -16.80 2.37
CA TYR A 61 3.09 -16.52 1.60
C TYR A 61 4.30 -16.93 2.41
N SER A 62 5.00 -17.98 1.97
CA SER A 62 6.27 -18.37 2.55
C SER A 62 7.37 -17.36 2.20
N PRO A 63 8.50 -17.32 2.94
CA PRO A 63 9.65 -16.50 2.56
C PRO A 63 10.15 -16.81 1.13
N LYS A 64 10.01 -18.07 0.68
CA LYS A 64 10.37 -18.46 -0.68
C LYS A 64 9.42 -17.85 -1.71
N ASP A 65 8.12 -17.88 -1.44
CA ASP A 65 7.10 -17.31 -2.34
C ASP A 65 7.36 -15.82 -2.59
N LEU A 66 7.70 -15.08 -1.53
CA LEU A 66 7.99 -13.66 -1.63
C LEU A 66 9.32 -13.39 -2.34
N ALA A 67 10.36 -14.18 -2.07
CA ALA A 67 11.63 -14.06 -2.78
C ALA A 67 11.48 -14.34 -4.28
N ASP A 68 10.75 -15.40 -4.64
CA ASP A 68 10.45 -15.74 -6.03
C ASP A 68 9.62 -14.64 -6.70
N LEU A 69 8.60 -14.11 -6.02
CA LEU A 69 7.76 -13.01 -6.52
C LEU A 69 8.56 -11.74 -6.74
N THR A 70 9.43 -11.37 -5.80
CA THR A 70 10.35 -10.23 -5.93
C THR A 70 11.29 -10.40 -7.11
N SER A 71 11.90 -11.58 -7.27
CA SER A 71 12.77 -11.87 -8.42
C SER A 71 11.98 -11.74 -9.74
N TYR A 72 10.80 -12.34 -9.79
CA TYR A 72 9.91 -12.28 -10.94
C TYR A 72 9.53 -10.84 -11.29
N ALA A 73 9.16 -10.01 -10.31
CA ALA A 73 8.86 -8.60 -10.53
C ALA A 73 10.07 -7.82 -11.06
N GLY A 74 11.26 -8.13 -10.53
CA GLY A 74 12.53 -7.57 -11.00
C GLY A 74 12.82 -7.84 -12.47
N ASP A 75 12.48 -9.03 -12.99
CA ASP A 75 12.64 -9.37 -14.41
C ASP A 75 11.80 -8.48 -15.35
N PHE A 76 10.74 -7.86 -14.82
CA PHE A 76 9.90 -6.89 -15.54
C PHE A 76 10.21 -5.43 -15.18
N GLY A 77 11.24 -5.17 -14.37
CA GLY A 77 11.57 -3.83 -13.89
C GLY A 77 10.52 -3.25 -12.93
N VAL A 78 9.72 -4.10 -12.29
CA VAL A 78 8.71 -3.72 -11.30
C VAL A 78 9.27 -3.94 -9.90
N THR A 79 9.28 -2.88 -9.10
CA THR A 79 9.72 -2.90 -7.70
C THR A 79 8.55 -3.27 -6.81
N ILE A 80 8.71 -4.20 -5.87
CA ILE A 80 7.68 -4.46 -4.86
C ILE A 80 7.92 -3.54 -3.67
N ILE A 81 6.90 -2.78 -3.29
CA ILE A 81 6.87 -1.97 -2.07
C ILE A 81 5.97 -2.73 -1.07
N PRO A 82 6.53 -3.37 -0.04
CA PRO A 82 5.73 -4.10 0.92
C PRO A 82 5.08 -3.15 1.92
N GLU A 83 3.83 -3.45 2.27
CA GLU A 83 3.12 -2.83 3.38
C GLU A 83 2.67 -3.88 4.41
N VAL A 84 3.03 -3.61 5.66
CA VAL A 84 2.37 -4.19 6.83
C VAL A 84 1.90 -3.01 7.67
N ASP A 85 0.62 -2.71 7.56
CA ASP A 85 0.02 -1.55 8.19
C ASP A 85 -0.04 -1.71 9.72
N MET A 86 0.50 -0.70 10.42
CA MET A 86 0.60 -0.65 11.86
C MET A 86 0.57 0.82 12.35
N PRO A 87 0.09 1.09 13.58
CA PRO A 87 -0.44 0.14 14.54
C PRO A 87 -1.92 -0.16 14.35
N GLY A 88 -2.62 0.56 13.45
CA GLY A 88 -4.00 0.26 13.06
C GLY A 88 -4.10 -1.09 12.34
N HIS A 89 -5.33 -1.48 11.96
CA HIS A 89 -5.51 -2.63 11.06
C HIS A 89 -4.81 -3.94 11.49
N ALA A 90 -4.69 -4.17 12.80
CA ALA A 90 -3.77 -5.18 13.34
C ALA A 90 -4.44 -6.34 14.08
N TYR A 91 -5.78 -6.47 14.02
CA TYR A 91 -6.50 -7.51 14.76
C TYR A 91 -5.97 -8.93 14.49
N SER A 92 -5.61 -9.24 13.23
CA SER A 92 -5.10 -10.55 12.81
C SER A 92 -3.79 -10.95 13.51
N PHE A 93 -2.98 -9.98 13.95
CA PHE A 93 -1.77 -10.24 14.74
C PHE A 93 -2.10 -10.89 16.07
N GLY A 94 -3.16 -10.39 16.72
CA GLY A 94 -3.65 -10.86 18.02
C GLY A 94 -4.22 -12.28 17.99
N LEU A 95 -4.60 -12.80 16.82
CA LEU A 95 -5.05 -14.20 16.68
C LEU A 95 -3.91 -15.19 16.97
N GLY A 96 -2.69 -14.85 16.57
CA GLY A 96 -1.49 -15.64 16.86
C GLY A 96 -0.89 -15.31 18.22
N TYR A 97 -0.81 -14.01 18.53
CA TYR A 97 -0.18 -13.50 19.74
C TYR A 97 -1.10 -12.50 20.47
N PRO A 98 -2.07 -12.96 21.29
CA PRO A 98 -3.11 -12.09 21.87
C PRO A 98 -2.63 -10.88 22.67
N ASN A 99 -1.41 -10.94 23.23
CA ASN A 99 -0.82 -9.83 23.99
C ASN A 99 -0.26 -8.70 23.11
N SER A 100 -0.18 -8.88 21.78
CA SER A 100 0.35 -7.86 20.87
C SER A 100 -0.69 -6.81 20.45
N THR A 101 -1.98 -7.08 20.64
CA THR A 101 -3.09 -6.17 20.31
C THR A 101 -3.74 -5.59 21.56
N ALA A 102 -4.32 -4.41 21.45
CA ALA A 102 -5.01 -3.77 22.56
C ALA A 102 -6.32 -4.50 22.92
N ASN A 103 -6.62 -4.60 24.22
CA ASN A 103 -7.87 -5.12 24.74
C ASN A 103 -8.85 -3.97 25.04
N CYS A 104 -9.77 -3.73 24.11
CA CYS A 104 -10.74 -2.64 24.17
C CYS A 104 -12.17 -3.13 23.80
N PRO A 105 -12.93 -3.66 24.79
CA PRO A 105 -14.25 -4.24 24.57
C PRO A 105 -15.27 -3.33 23.88
N GLY A 106 -15.20 -2.01 24.07
CA GLY A 106 -16.08 -1.03 23.43
C GLY A 106 -15.88 -0.93 21.90
N TYR A 107 -14.71 -1.32 21.42
CA TYR A 107 -14.31 -1.25 20.01
C TYR A 107 -14.35 -2.60 19.30
N ALA A 108 -14.43 -3.71 20.04
CA ALA A 108 -14.40 -5.09 19.52
C ALA A 108 -15.54 -5.45 18.55
N HIS A 109 -16.55 -4.60 18.39
CA HIS A 109 -17.62 -4.77 17.40
C HIS A 109 -17.13 -4.60 15.95
N ASN A 110 -15.99 -3.93 15.75
CA ASN A 110 -15.33 -3.82 14.46
C ASN A 110 -13.84 -4.13 14.65
N ILE A 111 -13.36 -5.21 14.02
CA ILE A 111 -11.98 -5.67 14.16
C ILE A 111 -10.95 -4.65 13.62
N ASN A 112 -11.32 -3.79 12.67
CA ASN A 112 -10.44 -2.72 12.18
C ASN A 112 -10.08 -1.71 13.29
N ASN A 113 -10.89 -1.63 14.35
CA ASN A 113 -10.67 -0.70 15.45
C ASN A 113 -9.66 -1.21 16.49
N ILE A 114 -9.07 -2.39 16.28
CA ILE A 114 -8.17 -3.04 17.25
C ILE A 114 -6.71 -2.86 16.80
N PRO A 115 -5.99 -1.86 17.34
CA PRO A 115 -4.60 -1.64 17.03
C PRO A 115 -3.68 -2.59 17.81
N LEU A 116 -2.41 -2.62 17.40
CA LEU A 116 -1.33 -3.14 18.22
C LEU A 116 -1.28 -2.43 19.59
N ASN A 117 -0.68 -3.08 20.58
CA ASN A 117 -0.50 -2.58 21.93
C ASN A 117 0.95 -2.14 22.16
N PRO A 118 1.27 -0.84 22.08
CA PRO A 118 2.65 -0.36 22.22
C PRO A 118 3.19 -0.43 23.66
N ALA A 119 2.32 -0.72 24.65
CA ALA A 119 2.72 -0.78 26.06
C ALA A 119 3.40 -2.10 26.45
N VAL A 120 3.40 -3.09 25.57
CA VAL A 120 3.97 -4.43 25.83
C VAL A 120 5.25 -4.58 25.03
N GLN A 121 6.37 -4.90 25.71
CA GLN A 121 7.68 -5.08 25.07
C GLN A 121 7.63 -6.10 23.93
N PHE A 122 6.88 -7.19 24.12
CA PHE A 122 6.71 -8.21 23.08
C PHE A 122 6.16 -7.63 21.76
N THR A 123 5.33 -6.59 21.79
CA THR A 123 4.84 -5.94 20.57
C THR A 123 5.97 -5.25 19.81
N ALA A 124 6.91 -4.62 20.51
CA ALA A 124 8.06 -3.99 19.86
C ALA A 124 8.98 -5.05 19.22
N ASP A 125 9.24 -6.15 19.93
CA ASP A 125 10.03 -7.28 19.41
C ASP A 125 9.34 -7.92 18.19
N LEU A 126 8.01 -8.04 18.24
CA LEU A 126 7.18 -8.53 17.14
C LEU A 126 7.32 -7.64 15.90
N VAL A 127 7.19 -6.32 16.07
CA VAL A 127 7.32 -5.34 14.97
C VAL A 127 8.72 -5.42 14.35
N GLN A 128 9.76 -5.55 15.18
CA GLN A 128 11.12 -5.70 14.70
C GLN A 128 11.31 -6.95 13.84
N ASP A 129 10.77 -8.09 14.28
CA ASP A 129 10.85 -9.36 13.54
C ASP A 129 10.05 -9.33 12.23
N VAL A 130 8.85 -8.74 12.24
CA VAL A 130 8.02 -8.56 11.03
C VAL A 130 8.73 -7.68 10.02
N LEU A 131 9.21 -6.50 10.42
CA LEU A 131 9.93 -5.59 9.52
C LEU A 131 11.26 -6.19 9.04
N GLY A 132 11.94 -6.97 9.88
CA GLY A 132 13.12 -7.75 9.48
C GLY A 132 12.80 -8.79 8.40
N ALA A 133 11.67 -9.51 8.52
CA ALA A 133 11.22 -10.47 7.52
C ALA A 133 10.85 -9.78 6.19
N LEU A 134 10.17 -8.62 6.24
CA LEU A 134 9.91 -7.82 5.04
C LEU A 134 11.21 -7.39 4.37
N ALA A 135 12.17 -6.88 5.14
CA ALA A 135 13.44 -6.44 4.57
C ALA A 135 14.23 -7.58 3.92
N ALA A 136 14.16 -8.78 4.48
CA ALA A 136 14.79 -9.96 3.89
C ALA A 136 14.12 -10.38 2.57
N ALA A 137 12.80 -10.24 2.45
CA ALA A 137 12.04 -10.66 1.28
C ALA A 137 12.01 -9.60 0.15
N PHE A 138 12.10 -8.32 0.52
CA PHE A 138 11.93 -7.18 -0.40
C PHE A 138 13.16 -6.25 -0.35
N PRO A 139 13.98 -6.21 -1.42
CA PRO A 139 15.23 -5.46 -1.47
C PRO A 139 15.05 -3.97 -1.83
N GLY A 140 13.80 -3.50 -2.01
CA GLY A 140 13.51 -2.11 -2.29
C GLY A 140 13.81 -1.18 -1.10
N GLU A 141 14.03 0.10 -1.38
CA GLU A 141 14.34 1.11 -0.36
C GLU A 141 13.09 1.57 0.42
N LEU A 142 11.89 1.39 -0.12
CA LEU A 142 10.65 1.77 0.55
C LEU A 142 10.07 0.60 1.33
N VAL A 143 9.69 0.84 2.58
CA VAL A 143 8.90 -0.07 3.41
C VAL A 143 7.71 0.71 3.94
N HIS A 144 6.52 0.35 3.51
CA HIS A 144 5.29 0.99 3.97
C HIS A 144 4.89 0.36 5.31
N ILE A 145 4.71 1.19 6.32
CA ILE A 145 4.34 0.76 7.67
C ILE A 145 2.96 1.28 8.08
N GLY A 146 2.25 1.89 7.13
CA GLY A 146 0.84 2.26 7.25
C GLY A 146 0.61 3.46 8.15
N GLY A 147 -0.18 3.27 9.20
CA GLY A 147 -0.45 4.30 10.22
C GLY A 147 -1.73 5.10 9.97
N ASP A 148 -2.60 4.63 9.09
CA ASP A 148 -3.94 5.16 8.85
C ASP A 148 -4.97 4.69 9.88
N GLU A 149 -6.04 5.48 9.99
CA GLU A 149 -7.30 5.15 10.68
C GLU A 149 -7.16 4.60 12.11
N VAL A 150 -6.05 4.91 12.80
CA VAL A 150 -5.78 4.41 14.14
C VAL A 150 -6.85 4.90 15.12
N VAL A 151 -7.65 3.97 15.63
CA VAL A 151 -8.70 4.28 16.60
C VAL A 151 -8.10 4.51 18.00
N LEU A 152 -7.61 5.73 18.23
CA LEU A 152 -6.94 6.17 19.46
C LEU A 152 -7.76 5.94 20.74
N GLY A 153 -9.10 5.89 20.61
CA GLY A 153 -10.00 5.61 21.73
C GLY A 153 -9.88 4.19 22.27
N CYS A 154 -9.51 3.19 21.45
CA CYS A 154 -9.34 1.81 21.90
C CYS A 154 -8.29 1.70 23.02
N TRP A 155 -7.15 2.37 22.88
CA TRP A 155 -6.11 2.42 23.91
C TRP A 155 -6.56 3.05 25.23
N SER A 156 -7.69 3.78 25.23
CA SER A 156 -8.26 4.33 26.46
C SER A 156 -8.90 3.26 27.36
N GLU A 157 -9.25 2.10 26.80
CA GLU A 157 -9.85 0.98 27.52
C GLU A 157 -8.84 -0.08 27.98
N ASP A 158 -7.66 -0.13 27.37
CA ASP A 158 -6.64 -1.13 27.68
C ASP A 158 -5.85 -0.77 28.95
N ALA A 159 -5.95 -1.61 29.99
CA ALA A 159 -5.32 -1.38 31.28
C ALA A 159 -3.79 -1.32 31.24
N SER A 160 -3.13 -2.02 30.31
CA SER A 160 -1.68 -1.96 30.12
C SER A 160 -1.27 -0.63 29.48
N VAL A 161 -2.03 -0.15 28.49
CA VAL A 161 -1.77 1.15 27.86
C VAL A 161 -2.04 2.30 28.82
N GLN A 162 -3.11 2.24 29.62
CA GLN A 162 -3.38 3.24 30.67
C GLN A 162 -2.25 3.33 31.69
N ARG A 163 -1.69 2.18 32.10
CA ARG A 163 -0.53 2.16 33.00
C ARG A 163 0.69 2.77 32.33
N PHE A 164 0.98 2.37 31.10
CA PHE A 164 2.11 2.87 30.33
C PHE A 164 2.05 4.38 30.12
N MET A 165 0.87 4.93 29.81
CA MET A 165 0.64 6.37 29.75
C MET A 165 0.95 7.06 31.09
N LYS A 166 0.48 6.50 32.21
CA LYS A 166 0.74 7.04 33.55
C LYS A 166 2.23 7.02 33.90
N GLU A 167 2.93 5.93 33.60
CA GLU A 167 4.37 5.77 33.84
C GLU A 167 5.20 6.77 33.04
N ASN A 168 4.77 7.12 31.82
CA ASN A 168 5.44 8.11 30.97
C ASN A 168 4.91 9.54 31.14
N GLY A 169 3.93 9.76 32.04
CA GLY A 169 3.32 11.07 32.26
C GLY A 169 2.54 11.62 31.04
N TRP A 170 2.02 10.74 30.18
CA TRP A 170 1.24 11.11 29.01
C TRP A 170 -0.24 11.31 29.36
N THR A 171 -0.86 12.27 28.68
CA THR A 171 -2.25 12.68 28.90
C THR A 171 -3.16 12.40 27.70
N SER A 172 -2.59 11.99 26.56
CA SER A 172 -3.34 11.64 25.34
C SER A 172 -2.78 10.37 24.70
N THR A 173 -3.67 9.55 24.13
CA THR A 173 -3.32 8.37 23.35
C THR A 173 -2.62 8.72 22.03
N THR A 174 -2.69 9.96 21.54
CA THR A 174 -1.82 10.45 20.46
C THR A 174 -0.33 10.35 20.83
N GLN A 175 0.02 10.50 22.11
CA GLN A 175 1.41 10.31 22.56
C GLN A 175 1.84 8.84 22.53
N VAL A 176 0.89 7.91 22.68
CA VAL A 176 1.11 6.47 22.49
C VAL A 176 1.35 6.17 21.01
N LEU A 177 0.57 6.78 20.10
CA LEU A 177 0.80 6.68 18.65
C LEU A 177 2.19 7.23 18.29
N GLN A 178 2.55 8.41 18.80
CA GLN A 178 3.87 9.00 18.60
C GLN A 178 4.99 8.06 19.06
N PHE A 179 4.84 7.42 20.22
CA PHE A 179 5.82 6.44 20.72
C PHE A 179 5.95 5.22 19.81
N PHE A 180 4.84 4.68 19.31
CA PHE A 180 4.86 3.55 18.38
C PHE A 180 5.57 3.91 17.08
N VAL A 181 5.15 5.00 16.43
CA VAL A 181 5.68 5.46 15.14
C VAL A 181 7.18 5.76 15.23
N THR A 182 7.62 6.39 16.32
CA THR A 182 9.06 6.70 16.52
C THR A 182 9.91 5.43 16.55
N GLN A 183 9.41 4.36 17.17
CA GLN A 183 10.13 3.08 17.21
C GLN A 183 10.08 2.37 15.86
N ALA A 184 8.91 2.33 15.21
CA ALA A 184 8.75 1.70 13.91
C ALA A 184 9.67 2.35 12.85
N ASP A 185 9.72 3.69 12.81
CA ASP A 185 10.66 4.44 11.95
C ASP A 185 12.11 4.09 12.25
N ALA A 186 12.49 4.08 13.53
CA ALA A 186 13.86 3.74 13.93
C ALA A 186 14.25 2.30 13.54
N ILE A 187 13.30 1.36 13.61
CA ILE A 187 13.51 -0.01 13.14
C ILE A 187 13.74 0.00 11.63
N VAL A 188 12.87 0.64 10.84
CA VAL A 188 13.00 0.69 9.38
C VAL A 188 14.34 1.29 8.95
N GLU A 189 14.77 2.38 9.58
CA GLU A 189 16.05 3.04 9.28
C GLU A 189 17.28 2.21 9.70
N ALA A 190 17.13 1.31 10.68
CA ALA A 190 18.19 0.41 11.12
C ALA A 190 18.30 -0.88 10.29
N LEU A 191 17.29 -1.19 9.47
CA LEU A 191 17.34 -2.34 8.56
C LEU A 191 18.43 -2.15 7.49
N PRO A 192 18.99 -3.24 6.94
CA PRO A 192 19.92 -3.14 5.82
C PRO A 192 19.31 -2.33 4.68
N ALA A 193 20.12 -1.43 4.11
CA ALA A 193 19.72 -0.68 2.91
C ALA A 193 19.25 -1.62 1.81
N GLY A 194 18.36 -1.11 0.96
CA GLY A 194 17.95 -1.81 -0.24
C GLY A 194 19.14 -2.06 -1.18
N ASP A 195 18.90 -2.83 -2.24
CA ASP A 195 19.96 -3.17 -3.19
C ASP A 195 20.38 -1.98 -4.09
N GLY A 196 19.59 -0.91 -4.10
CA GLY A 196 19.83 0.33 -4.84
C GLY A 196 19.70 0.19 -6.36
N ARG A 197 19.18 -0.93 -6.87
CA ARG A 197 19.20 -1.25 -8.31
C ARG A 197 17.94 -0.84 -9.05
N ASP A 198 16.82 -0.66 -8.36
CA ASP A 198 15.56 -0.34 -9.00
C ASP A 198 15.39 1.17 -9.30
N ALA A 199 14.34 1.50 -10.06
CA ALA A 199 14.07 2.88 -10.49
C ALA A 199 13.60 3.78 -9.32
N VAL A 200 12.91 3.19 -8.35
CA VAL A 200 12.43 3.89 -7.14
C VAL A 200 13.63 4.31 -6.29
N ALA A 201 14.56 3.40 -6.02
CA ALA A 201 15.80 3.68 -5.30
C ALA A 201 16.63 4.81 -5.93
N ARG A 202 16.73 4.84 -7.27
CA ARG A 202 17.41 5.94 -7.98
C ARG A 202 16.73 7.30 -7.78
N ALA A 203 15.39 7.34 -7.77
CA ALA A 203 14.63 8.56 -7.55
C ALA A 203 14.79 9.09 -6.11
N LEU A 204 14.93 8.20 -5.13
CA LEU A 204 15.01 8.52 -3.71
C LEU A 204 16.43 8.82 -3.21
N GLY A 205 17.46 8.40 -3.95
CA GLY A 205 18.84 8.43 -3.50
C GLY A 205 19.15 7.21 -2.63
N ALA A 206 19.62 6.14 -3.29
CA ALA A 206 19.91 4.84 -2.68
C ALA A 206 20.86 4.91 -1.46
N GLY A 207 20.82 3.87 -0.63
CA GLY A 207 21.75 3.68 0.49
C GLY A 207 21.11 3.75 1.88
N ARG A 208 19.78 3.79 1.97
CA ARG A 208 19.03 3.58 3.21
C ARG A 208 17.57 3.24 2.91
N ARG A 209 16.96 2.43 3.78
CA ARG A 209 15.52 2.26 3.77
C ARG A 209 14.81 3.51 4.28
N ARG A 210 13.64 3.79 3.70
CA ARG A 210 12.77 4.89 4.06
C ARG A 210 11.39 4.34 4.45
N PRO A 211 10.88 4.68 5.64
CA PRO A 211 9.51 4.34 6.00
C PRO A 211 8.53 5.15 5.13
N VAL A 212 7.45 4.49 4.70
CA VAL A 212 6.31 5.12 4.06
C VAL A 212 5.11 5.02 5.00
N HIS A 213 4.38 6.12 5.12
CA HIS A 213 3.21 6.24 5.99
C HIS A 213 2.02 6.79 5.22
N TRP A 214 0.81 6.40 5.59
CA TRP A 214 -0.38 7.13 5.17
C TRP A 214 -0.43 8.53 5.80
N GLN A 215 -1.13 9.46 5.15
CA GLN A 215 -1.19 10.87 5.58
C GLN A 215 -1.72 11.09 7.00
N ASP A 216 -2.50 10.15 7.56
CA ASP A 216 -3.16 10.30 8.86
C ASP A 216 -2.19 10.65 9.99
N LEU A 217 -0.94 10.19 9.94
CA LEU A 217 0.07 10.58 10.93
C LEU A 217 0.40 12.07 10.86
N PHE A 218 0.48 12.63 9.65
CA PHE A 218 0.68 14.06 9.46
C PHE A 218 -0.52 14.85 9.98
N ASP A 219 -1.73 14.41 9.64
CA ASP A 219 -2.99 15.06 10.04
C ASP A 219 -3.18 15.05 11.57
N ASN A 220 -2.74 13.97 12.23
CA ASN A 220 -2.76 13.83 13.68
C ASN A 220 -1.59 14.53 14.39
N GLY A 221 -0.71 15.23 13.66
CA GLY A 221 0.45 15.94 14.21
C GLY A 221 1.52 15.03 14.78
N VAL A 222 1.57 13.76 14.36
CA VAL A 222 2.59 12.79 14.73
C VAL A 222 3.87 13.09 13.95
N LYS A 223 4.99 13.13 14.67
CA LYS A 223 6.31 13.34 14.09
C LYS A 223 6.87 12.01 13.63
N VAL A 224 7.06 11.88 12.33
CA VAL A 224 7.77 10.76 11.69
C VAL A 224 9.23 11.12 11.46
N SER A 225 10.04 10.14 11.05
CA SER A 225 11.41 10.38 10.56
C SER A 225 11.44 11.46 9.48
N PRO A 226 12.41 12.38 9.48
CA PRO A 226 12.60 13.33 8.38
C PRO A 226 12.84 12.68 7.01
N ASN A 227 13.21 11.39 6.97
CA ASN A 227 13.40 10.63 5.73
C ASN A 227 12.13 9.93 5.25
N SER A 228 11.03 10.01 5.99
CA SER A 228 9.78 9.35 5.63
C SER A 228 9.21 9.87 4.31
N VAL A 229 8.42 9.02 3.67
CA VAL A 229 7.53 9.38 2.55
C VAL A 229 6.10 9.30 3.05
N TYR A 230 5.24 10.22 2.63
CA TYR A 230 3.80 10.13 2.88
C TYR A 230 3.05 9.66 1.64
N GLN A 231 2.07 8.79 1.83
CA GLN A 231 1.07 8.48 0.83
C GLN A 231 -0.22 9.25 1.14
N VAL A 232 -0.60 10.15 0.22
CA VAL A 232 -1.77 11.02 0.36
C VAL A 232 -2.97 10.37 -0.30
N TRP A 233 -4.03 10.17 0.47
CA TRP A 233 -5.14 9.31 0.08
C TRP A 233 -6.52 9.92 0.29
N ARG A 234 -6.69 10.96 1.11
CA ARG A 234 -8.00 11.59 1.34
C ARG A 234 -8.32 12.61 0.27
N SER A 235 -7.46 13.61 0.11
CA SER A 235 -7.61 14.65 -0.89
C SER A 235 -6.29 15.07 -1.53
N LEU A 236 -6.30 15.39 -2.82
CA LEU A 236 -5.13 15.98 -3.48
C LEU A 236 -4.71 17.31 -2.84
N ASP A 237 -5.62 18.05 -2.20
CA ASP A 237 -5.28 19.29 -1.51
C ASP A 237 -4.29 19.08 -0.34
N ASP A 238 -4.20 17.85 0.19
CA ASP A 238 -3.29 17.48 1.29
C ASP A 238 -1.84 17.28 0.84
N VAL A 239 -1.57 17.19 -0.47
CA VAL A 239 -0.20 17.09 -1.03
C VAL A 239 0.60 18.36 -0.72
N ALA A 240 -0.01 19.54 -0.87
CA ALA A 240 0.65 20.83 -0.68
C ALA A 240 1.22 21.04 0.73
N PRO A 241 0.45 20.87 1.83
CA PRO A 241 0.99 21.08 3.18
C PRO A 241 2.10 20.09 3.53
N ILE A 242 2.01 18.82 3.11
CA ILE A 242 3.00 17.79 3.42
C ILE A 242 4.32 18.04 2.68
N THR A 243 4.25 18.36 1.39
CA THR A 243 5.45 18.71 0.61
C THR A 243 6.07 20.03 1.06
N ALA A 244 5.27 21.00 1.51
CA ALA A 244 5.76 22.25 2.11
C ALA A 244 6.51 22.00 3.44
N ALA A 245 6.09 21.01 4.22
CA ALA A 245 6.77 20.58 5.44
C ALA A 245 8.11 19.87 5.17
N GLY A 246 8.40 19.50 3.91
CA GLY A 246 9.67 18.92 3.50
C GLY A 246 9.65 17.42 3.26
N PHE A 247 8.48 16.78 3.32
CA PHE A 247 8.36 15.35 3.07
C PHE A 247 8.09 15.06 1.61
N ASP A 248 8.66 13.95 1.12
CA ASP A 248 8.30 13.42 -0.19
C ASP A 248 6.91 12.76 -0.12
N VAL A 249 6.16 12.84 -1.22
CA VAL A 249 4.76 12.37 -1.30
C VAL A 249 4.56 11.43 -2.49
N VAL A 250 3.77 10.38 -2.27
CA VAL A 250 3.11 9.58 -3.31
C VAL A 250 1.61 9.91 -3.26
N ALA A 251 1.01 10.28 -4.39
CA ALA A 251 -0.40 10.65 -4.45
C ALA A 251 -1.29 9.46 -4.85
N SER A 252 -2.33 9.20 -4.08
CA SER A 252 -3.36 8.20 -4.39
C SER A 252 -4.75 8.67 -3.93
N ALA A 253 -4.99 9.98 -3.86
CA ALA A 253 -6.18 10.52 -3.21
C ALA A 253 -7.50 9.98 -3.78
N GLU A 254 -8.49 9.76 -2.91
CA GLU A 254 -9.82 9.27 -3.30
C GLU A 254 -10.50 10.24 -4.28
N ASP A 255 -10.39 11.55 -4.02
CA ASP A 255 -10.91 12.62 -4.89
C ASP A 255 -10.22 12.72 -6.27
N SER A 256 -9.07 12.06 -6.43
CA SER A 256 -8.37 11.90 -7.70
C SER A 256 -8.98 10.79 -8.58
N GLY A 257 -9.88 9.98 -8.01
CA GLY A 257 -10.48 8.81 -8.64
C GLY A 257 -9.57 7.59 -8.71
N TRP A 258 -8.37 7.64 -8.13
CA TRP A 258 -7.39 6.55 -8.20
C TRP A 258 -7.61 5.43 -7.18
N TYR A 259 -8.66 5.55 -6.36
CA TYR A 259 -9.23 4.44 -5.59
C TYR A 259 -10.14 3.59 -6.49
N LEU A 260 -9.57 2.55 -7.06
CA LEU A 260 -10.23 1.69 -8.04
C LEU A 260 -11.29 0.77 -7.42
N ASN A 261 -11.29 0.58 -6.10
CA ASN A 261 -12.32 -0.14 -5.37
C ASN A 261 -13.61 0.67 -5.19
N CYS A 262 -13.61 1.98 -5.47
CA CYS A 262 -14.80 2.82 -5.39
C CYS A 262 -15.90 2.37 -6.36
N GLY A 263 -17.16 2.49 -5.92
CA GLY A 263 -18.33 2.00 -6.66
C GLY A 263 -18.71 0.55 -6.42
N PHE A 264 -17.92 -0.20 -5.65
CA PHE A 264 -18.17 -1.61 -5.31
C PHE A 264 -18.64 -1.75 -3.85
N ASN A 265 -19.58 -0.91 -3.39
CA ASN A 265 -20.09 -0.91 -2.02
C ASN A 265 -19.04 -0.55 -0.94
N THR A 266 -18.10 0.31 -1.29
CA THR A 266 -17.00 0.79 -0.42
C THR A 266 -17.24 2.19 0.15
N GLY A 267 -18.43 2.78 -0.09
CA GLY A 267 -18.78 4.11 0.43
C GLY A 267 -18.35 5.29 -0.45
N CYS A 268 -17.54 5.06 -1.48
CA CYS A 268 -17.10 6.06 -2.45
C CYS A 268 -17.64 5.76 -3.87
N ALA A 269 -17.67 6.79 -4.73
CA ALA A 269 -18.27 6.71 -6.07
C ALA A 269 -17.31 6.12 -7.12
N TYR A 270 -17.83 5.28 -8.01
CA TYR A 270 -17.03 4.72 -9.11
C TYR A 270 -16.41 5.83 -9.98
N SER A 271 -15.10 5.75 -10.24
CA SER A 271 -14.41 6.60 -11.20
C SER A 271 -14.22 5.87 -12.54
N SER A 272 -14.70 6.49 -13.62
CA SER A 272 -14.49 6.02 -14.99
C SER A 272 -13.02 6.18 -15.42
N TRP A 273 -12.62 5.50 -16.49
CA TRP A 273 -11.24 5.62 -16.98
C TRP A 273 -10.93 7.05 -17.45
N GLU A 274 -11.93 7.79 -17.94
CA GLU A 274 -11.80 9.20 -18.33
C GLU A 274 -11.50 10.08 -17.11
N GLN A 275 -12.24 9.88 -16.01
CA GLN A 275 -12.06 10.65 -14.78
C GLN A 275 -10.65 10.45 -14.21
N VAL A 276 -10.21 9.19 -14.09
CA VAL A 276 -8.87 8.89 -13.57
C VAL A 276 -7.75 9.40 -14.49
N TYR A 277 -7.97 9.42 -15.81
CA TYR A 277 -7.00 9.91 -16.79
C TYR A 277 -6.83 11.43 -16.77
N GLN A 278 -7.88 12.16 -16.43
CA GLN A 278 -7.91 13.63 -16.42
C GLN A 278 -7.31 14.24 -15.14
N THR A 279 -7.11 13.43 -14.10
CA THR A 279 -6.50 13.84 -12.83
C THR A 279 -5.09 14.40 -13.03
N ASN A 280 -4.82 15.56 -12.45
CA ASN A 280 -3.51 16.22 -12.48
C ASN A 280 -2.94 16.37 -11.07
N ILE A 281 -2.11 15.42 -10.66
CA ILE A 281 -1.46 15.45 -9.34
C ILE A 281 -0.33 16.48 -9.24
N GLU A 282 0.28 16.90 -10.35
CA GLU A 282 1.37 17.89 -10.33
C GLU A 282 0.87 19.27 -9.87
N ALA A 283 -0.39 19.59 -10.18
CA ALA A 283 -1.03 20.84 -9.73
C ALA A 283 -1.24 20.90 -8.21
N ALA A 284 -1.19 19.76 -7.52
CA ALA A 284 -1.35 19.68 -6.07
C ALA A 284 -0.08 20.08 -5.31
N VAL A 285 1.06 20.24 -5.99
CA VAL A 285 2.32 20.63 -5.36
C VAL A 285 2.46 22.15 -5.35
N ALA A 286 2.67 22.73 -4.16
CA ALA A 286 2.87 24.16 -4.03
C ALA A 286 4.20 24.61 -4.68
N PRO A 287 4.24 25.78 -5.36
CA PRO A 287 5.49 26.35 -5.86
C PRO A 287 6.52 26.54 -4.75
N GLY A 288 7.74 26.01 -4.93
CA GLY A 288 8.80 26.11 -3.94
C GLY A 288 8.69 25.15 -2.76
N ALA A 289 7.84 24.11 -2.86
CA ALA A 289 7.80 23.02 -1.90
C ALA A 289 9.21 22.41 -1.67
N LYS A 290 9.47 22.01 -0.43
CA LYS A 290 10.78 21.46 -0.02
C LYS A 290 10.87 19.96 -0.31
N GLY A 291 9.76 19.25 -0.10
CA GLY A 291 9.61 17.84 -0.46
C GLY A 291 9.15 17.66 -1.90
N LYS A 292 9.27 16.46 -2.42
CA LYS A 292 8.97 16.12 -3.82
C LYS A 292 7.67 15.32 -3.93
N LEU A 293 6.92 15.54 -5.01
CA LEU A 293 5.96 14.55 -5.48
C LEU A 293 6.74 13.47 -6.26
N LEU A 294 6.74 12.24 -5.75
CA LEU A 294 7.48 11.10 -6.30
C LEU A 294 6.71 10.41 -7.43
N GLY A 295 5.40 10.58 -7.47
CA GLY A 295 4.49 9.95 -8.42
C GLY A 295 3.14 9.71 -7.76
N GLY A 296 2.45 8.67 -8.20
CA GLY A 296 1.20 8.26 -7.57
C GLY A 296 0.86 6.81 -7.81
N GLU A 297 -0.23 6.38 -7.18
CA GLU A 297 -0.65 4.98 -7.18
C GLU A 297 -2.13 4.83 -7.51
N ALA A 298 -2.42 3.87 -8.39
CA ALA A 298 -3.73 3.25 -8.47
C ALA A 298 -3.89 2.28 -7.29
N VAL A 299 -4.91 2.50 -6.45
CA VAL A 299 -5.15 1.74 -5.23
C VAL A 299 -6.37 0.85 -5.42
N LEU A 300 -6.24 -0.44 -5.08
CA LEU A 300 -7.37 -1.36 -5.04
C LEU A 300 -7.38 -2.09 -3.69
N PHE A 301 -8.18 -1.56 -2.76
CA PHE A 301 -8.52 -2.28 -1.53
C PHE A 301 -9.36 -3.52 -1.82
N GLY A 302 -9.21 -4.52 -0.96
CA GLY A 302 -9.58 -5.90 -1.23
C GLY A 302 -10.95 -6.31 -0.74
N GLU A 303 -11.76 -5.44 -0.12
CA GLU A 303 -13.06 -5.83 0.48
C GLU A 303 -13.99 -6.50 -0.54
N PHE A 304 -13.90 -6.07 -1.80
CA PHE A 304 -14.70 -6.60 -2.91
C PHE A 304 -13.84 -7.01 -4.12
N ALA A 305 -12.55 -7.24 -3.91
CA ALA A 305 -11.59 -7.62 -4.95
C ALA A 305 -10.78 -8.87 -4.55
N ASN A 306 -11.27 -10.04 -4.97
CA ASN A 306 -10.54 -11.30 -4.87
C ASN A 306 -9.93 -11.69 -6.23
N ALA A 307 -9.23 -12.84 -6.30
CA ALA A 307 -8.51 -13.26 -7.51
C ALA A 307 -9.36 -13.30 -8.81
N PRO A 308 -10.64 -13.74 -8.81
CA PRO A 308 -11.50 -13.62 -10.00
C PRO A 308 -11.88 -12.19 -10.41
N ALA A 309 -11.92 -11.25 -9.47
CA ALA A 309 -12.43 -9.89 -9.70
C ALA A 309 -11.32 -8.85 -9.94
N VAL A 310 -10.13 -9.08 -9.40
CA VAL A 310 -9.02 -8.11 -9.34
C VAL A 310 -8.63 -7.57 -10.72
N ASP A 311 -8.50 -8.43 -11.73
CA ASP A 311 -8.10 -8.02 -13.07
C ASP A 311 -9.09 -7.01 -13.69
N ALA A 312 -10.39 -7.31 -13.60
CA ALA A 312 -11.44 -6.49 -14.21
C ALA A 312 -11.66 -5.17 -13.47
N GLN A 313 -11.37 -5.12 -12.16
CA GLN A 313 -11.44 -3.88 -11.40
C GLN A 313 -10.22 -2.99 -11.62
N LEU A 314 -9.02 -3.56 -11.77
CA LEU A 314 -7.80 -2.81 -12.07
C LEU A 314 -7.79 -2.30 -13.51
N TRP A 315 -7.94 -3.21 -14.47
CA TRP A 315 -7.64 -2.96 -15.86
C TRP A 315 -8.93 -2.70 -16.64
N PRO A 316 -8.98 -1.65 -17.48
CA PRO A 316 -7.87 -0.86 -17.99
C PRO A 316 -7.67 0.48 -17.24
N ARG A 317 -8.40 0.75 -16.15
CA ARG A 317 -8.32 2.03 -15.41
C ARG A 317 -6.91 2.30 -14.87
N ALA A 318 -6.24 1.29 -14.34
CA ALA A 318 -4.85 1.39 -13.89
C ALA A 318 -3.89 1.75 -15.04
N ALA A 319 -4.14 1.29 -16.26
CA ALA A 319 -3.32 1.67 -17.42
C ALA A 319 -3.54 3.14 -17.84
N ALA A 320 -4.77 3.66 -17.67
CA ALA A 320 -5.04 5.08 -17.87
C ALA A 320 -4.29 5.95 -16.84
N ILE A 321 -4.25 5.51 -15.58
CA ILE A 321 -3.45 6.16 -14.52
C ILE A 321 -1.95 6.07 -14.84
N ALA A 322 -1.47 4.91 -15.30
CA ALA A 322 -0.08 4.71 -15.69
C ALA A 322 0.36 5.69 -16.79
N GLU A 323 -0.46 5.86 -17.83
CA GLU A 323 -0.17 6.85 -18.86
C GLU A 323 -0.15 8.27 -18.28
N ARG A 324 -1.09 8.60 -17.37
CA ARG A 324 -1.13 9.92 -16.71
C ARG A 324 0.13 10.23 -15.90
N LEU A 325 0.73 9.23 -15.27
CA LEU A 325 1.99 9.35 -14.54
C LEU A 325 3.23 9.35 -15.45
N TRP A 326 3.07 8.97 -16.72
CA TRP A 326 4.17 8.83 -17.67
C TRP A 326 4.29 10.02 -18.63
N VAL A 327 3.17 10.54 -19.13
CA VAL A 327 3.15 11.59 -20.16
C VAL A 327 3.00 12.98 -19.55
N PRO A 328 3.42 14.05 -20.24
CA PRO A 328 3.22 15.40 -19.76
C PRO A 328 1.75 15.70 -19.42
N THR A 329 1.53 16.50 -18.37
CA THR A 329 0.22 16.94 -17.89
C THR A 329 -0.68 17.54 -18.99
N ALA A 330 -0.09 18.19 -20.00
CA ALA A 330 -0.83 18.74 -21.13
C ALA A 330 -1.54 17.69 -22.03
N VAL A 331 -1.14 16.42 -21.96
CA VAL A 331 -1.72 15.33 -22.76
C VAL A 331 -2.94 14.74 -22.05
N ASN A 332 -4.08 15.44 -22.00
CA ASN A 332 -5.25 15.03 -21.20
C ASN A 332 -6.54 14.76 -22.00
N ASN A 333 -6.46 14.75 -23.34
CA ASN A 333 -7.64 14.54 -24.20
C ASN A 333 -8.05 13.06 -24.24
N THR A 334 -9.23 12.77 -23.71
CA THR A 334 -9.79 11.41 -23.62
C THR A 334 -10.20 10.84 -24.98
N ASP A 335 -10.66 11.65 -25.93
CA ASP A 335 -11.00 11.17 -27.29
C ASP A 335 -9.77 10.62 -28.02
N VAL A 336 -8.59 11.22 -27.76
CA VAL A 336 -7.31 10.76 -28.32
C VAL A 336 -6.73 9.57 -27.54
N ALA A 337 -7.06 9.45 -26.25
CA ALA A 337 -6.64 8.33 -25.41
C ALA A 337 -7.45 7.05 -25.66
N LEU A 338 -8.77 7.18 -25.91
CA LEU A 338 -9.69 6.05 -26.00
C LEU A 338 -9.25 4.96 -27.01
N PRO A 339 -8.85 5.26 -28.26
CA PRO A 339 -8.42 4.23 -29.19
C PRO A 339 -7.17 3.47 -28.70
N ARG A 340 -6.24 4.17 -28.05
CA ARG A 340 -5.00 3.58 -27.52
C ARG A 340 -5.26 2.72 -26.29
N LEU A 341 -6.10 3.20 -25.38
CA LEU A 341 -6.53 2.45 -24.20
C LEU A 341 -7.32 1.20 -24.59
N THR A 342 -8.23 1.31 -25.57
CA THR A 342 -9.01 0.17 -26.09
C THR A 342 -8.09 -0.88 -26.71
N ALA A 343 -7.15 -0.46 -27.57
CA ALA A 343 -6.16 -1.38 -28.12
C ALA A 343 -5.27 -2.01 -27.03
N HIS A 344 -4.94 -1.25 -25.98
CA HIS A 344 -4.15 -1.78 -24.87
C HIS A 344 -4.93 -2.77 -23.99
N ALA A 345 -6.20 -2.51 -23.69
CA ALA A 345 -7.08 -3.45 -23.00
C ALA A 345 -7.14 -4.80 -23.74
N CYS A 346 -7.23 -4.77 -25.07
CA CYS A 346 -7.14 -5.99 -25.88
C CYS A 346 -5.77 -6.68 -25.79
N ARG A 347 -4.65 -5.92 -25.75
CA ARG A 347 -3.32 -6.50 -25.52
C ARG A 347 -3.22 -7.17 -24.15
N LEU A 348 -3.76 -6.56 -23.10
CA LEU A 348 -3.81 -7.15 -21.76
C LEU A 348 -4.61 -8.46 -21.76
N GLN A 349 -5.78 -8.48 -22.41
CA GLN A 349 -6.57 -9.71 -22.59
C GLN A 349 -5.80 -10.81 -23.32
N ALA A 350 -5.07 -10.47 -24.39
CA ALA A 350 -4.21 -11.42 -25.10
C ALA A 350 -3.05 -11.96 -24.25
N MET A 351 -2.62 -11.21 -23.22
CA MET A 351 -1.62 -11.66 -22.23
C MET A 351 -2.21 -12.52 -21.10
N GLY A 352 -3.51 -12.79 -21.15
CA GLY A 352 -4.26 -13.53 -20.14
C GLY A 352 -4.74 -12.69 -18.96
N VAL A 353 -4.72 -11.35 -19.06
CA VAL A 353 -5.20 -10.43 -18.02
C VAL A 353 -6.67 -10.10 -18.30
N GLY A 354 -7.55 -10.33 -17.34
CA GLY A 354 -9.00 -10.09 -17.45
C GLY A 354 -9.41 -8.61 -17.45
N SER A 355 -8.82 -7.79 -18.34
CA SER A 355 -9.14 -6.37 -18.46
C SER A 355 -10.61 -6.16 -18.86
N ALA A 356 -11.29 -5.27 -18.16
CA ALA A 356 -12.63 -4.81 -18.53
C ALA A 356 -12.62 -4.05 -19.88
N PRO A 357 -13.77 -3.96 -20.58
CA PRO A 357 -13.87 -3.17 -21.80
C PRO A 357 -13.87 -1.67 -21.51
N THR A 358 -13.39 -0.86 -22.45
CA THR A 358 -13.51 0.61 -22.45
C THR A 358 -14.85 1.09 -23.03
N GLY A 359 -15.61 0.21 -23.67
CA GLY A 359 -16.91 0.47 -24.29
C GLY A 359 -17.39 -0.72 -25.13
N PRO A 360 -18.54 -0.59 -25.83
CA PRO A 360 -19.03 -1.64 -26.73
C PRO A 360 -18.04 -1.92 -27.87
N GLY A 361 -17.66 -3.18 -28.08
CA GLY A 361 -16.72 -3.58 -29.12
C GLY A 361 -16.24 -5.02 -28.99
N TRP A 362 -15.19 -5.36 -29.73
CA TRP A 362 -14.50 -6.66 -29.67
C TRP A 362 -13.01 -6.48 -29.98
N CYS A 363 -12.18 -7.43 -29.55
CA CYS A 363 -10.74 -7.44 -29.82
C CYS A 363 -10.43 -8.33 -31.01
N ASP A 364 -9.80 -7.77 -32.05
CA ASP A 364 -9.35 -8.51 -33.23
C ASP A 364 -7.97 -9.16 -32.96
N GLU A 365 -7.89 -10.49 -33.07
CA GLU A 365 -6.66 -11.26 -32.85
C GLU A 365 -5.51 -10.83 -33.78
N ALA A 366 -5.81 -10.17 -34.91
CA ALA A 366 -4.84 -9.84 -35.95
C ALA A 366 -3.95 -8.60 -35.68
N ALA A 367 -4.11 -7.88 -34.57
CA ALA A 367 -3.35 -6.64 -34.30
C ALA A 367 -2.02 -6.84 -33.56
N PHE A 368 -1.55 -8.09 -33.38
CA PHE A 368 -0.26 -8.36 -32.73
C PHE A 368 0.90 -8.26 -33.74
N VAL A 369 1.60 -7.13 -33.74
CA VAL A 369 3.03 -7.12 -34.12
C VAL A 369 3.79 -7.28 -32.81
N PRO A 370 4.39 -8.45 -32.53
CA PRO A 370 5.22 -8.60 -31.34
C PRO A 370 6.41 -7.64 -31.48
N PHE A 371 6.68 -6.85 -30.46
CA PHE A 371 7.96 -6.16 -30.35
C PHE A 371 9.05 -7.23 -30.26
N ALA A 372 9.95 -7.22 -31.24
CA ALA A 372 11.15 -8.05 -31.32
C ALA A 372 12.30 -7.45 -30.51
#